data_AF-A0A937VAK6-F1
#
_entry.id   AF-A0A937VAK6-F1
#
_cell.length_a   1.000
_cell.length_b   1.000
_cell.length_c   1.000
_cell.angle_alpha   90.00
_cell.angle_beta   90.00
_cell.angle_gamma   90.00
#
_symmetry.space_group_name_H-M   'P 1'
#
loop_
_entity.id
_entity.type
_entity.pdbx_description
1 polymer ?
#
loop_
_entity_poly.entity_id
_entity_poly.type
_entity_poly.pdbx_seq_one_letter_code
_entity_poly.pdbx_strand_id
1 'polypeptide(L)'
;MSTPPAVVNLQETVQARFGVTLTRRQLDTFAWYAAELLAWNERFNLTAITDPSAIETKHFLDSLSCLLVLKPRPAERLVDIGTGAGFPGLPLKIVLPRLQVTLVEATGKKAEFCR
;
A
#
# COMPACT_ATOMS: atom_id res chain seq x y z
N MET A 1 13.18 -18.29 -19.58
CA MET A 1 12.98 -16.98 -18.92
C MET A 1 11.50 -16.87 -18.64
N SER A 2 11.07 -17.23 -17.44
CA SER A 2 9.66 -17.34 -17.09
C SER A 2 9.09 -15.94 -16.89
N THR A 3 8.09 -15.59 -17.70
CA THR A 3 7.25 -14.41 -17.52
C THR A 3 6.69 -14.41 -16.09
N PRO A 4 6.79 -13.31 -15.32
CA PRO A 4 6.11 -13.25 -14.03
C PRO A 4 4.59 -13.45 -14.24
N PRO A 5 3.91 -14.16 -13.33
CA PRO A 5 2.49 -14.48 -13.48
C PRO A 5 1.70 -13.17 -13.63
N ALA A 6 0.69 -13.21 -14.49
CA ALA A 6 -0.11 -12.05 -14.90
C ALA A 6 -0.58 -11.24 -13.68
N VAL A 7 0.11 -10.13 -13.47
CA VAL A 7 -0.16 -9.10 -12.47
C VAL A 7 -1.57 -8.58 -12.74
N VAL A 8 -2.43 -8.55 -11.72
CA VAL A 8 -3.68 -7.78 -11.80
C VAL A 8 -3.24 -6.35 -12.08
N ASN A 9 -3.55 -5.79 -13.25
CA ASN A 9 -3.04 -4.48 -13.63
C ASN A 9 -3.53 -3.42 -12.62
N LEU A 10 -2.69 -3.10 -11.62
CA LEU A 10 -3.04 -2.24 -10.48
C LEU A 10 -3.59 -0.91 -10.98
N GLN A 11 -3.01 -0.39 -12.07
CA GLN A 11 -3.48 0.80 -12.76
C GLN A 11 -4.92 0.66 -13.25
N GLU A 12 -5.25 -0.42 -13.98
CA GLU A 12 -6.61 -0.66 -14.49
C GLU A 12 -7.62 -0.77 -13.35
N THR A 13 -7.27 -1.51 -12.30
CA THR A 13 -8.19 -1.76 -11.18
C THR A 13 -8.42 -0.50 -10.34
N VAL A 14 -7.35 0.27 -10.06
CA VAL A 14 -7.45 1.54 -9.32
C VAL A 14 -8.21 2.59 -10.13
N GLN A 15 -8.01 2.65 -11.44
CA GLN A 15 -8.78 3.52 -12.32
C GLN A 15 -10.27 3.12 -12.33
N ALA A 16 -10.57 1.84 -12.52
CA ALA A 16 -11.94 1.34 -12.62
C ALA A 16 -12.72 1.48 -11.30
N ARG A 17 -12.09 1.20 -10.16
CA ARG A 17 -12.77 1.19 -8.84
C ARG A 17 -12.78 2.55 -8.15
N PHE A 18 -11.73 3.34 -8.32
CA PHE A 18 -11.53 4.56 -7.54
C PHE A 18 -11.42 5.81 -8.42
N GLY A 19 -11.43 5.67 -9.76
CA GLY A 19 -11.28 6.79 -10.69
C GLY A 19 -9.94 7.51 -10.52
N VAL A 20 -8.88 6.80 -10.13
CA VAL A 20 -7.52 7.35 -9.98
C VAL A 20 -6.61 6.79 -11.05
N THR A 21 -5.93 7.67 -11.77
CA THR A 21 -4.83 7.30 -12.66
C THR A 21 -3.53 7.40 -11.87
N LEU A 22 -2.84 6.27 -11.69
CA LEU A 22 -1.52 6.25 -11.07
C LEU A 22 -0.47 6.68 -12.09
N THR A 23 0.45 7.54 -11.64
CA THR A 23 1.63 7.88 -12.42
C THR A 23 2.61 6.70 -12.46
N ARG A 24 3.51 6.71 -13.45
CA ARG A 24 4.58 5.70 -13.53
C ARG A 24 5.38 5.60 -12.23
N ARG A 25 5.74 6.74 -11.64
CA ARG A 25 6.44 6.80 -10.36
C ARG A 25 5.66 6.13 -9.23
N GLN A 26 4.34 6.33 -9.14
CA GLN A 26 3.51 5.68 -8.13
C GLN A 26 3.46 4.16 -8.32
N LEU A 27 3.34 3.69 -9.57
CA LEU A 27 3.40 2.27 -9.89
C LEU A 27 4.74 1.66 -9.50
N ASP A 28 5.86 2.32 -9.84
CA ASP A 28 7.20 1.87 -9.46
C ASP A 28 7.37 1.87 -7.93
N THR A 29 6.82 2.87 -7.21
CA THR A 29 6.82 2.87 -5.73
C THR A 29 6.00 1.72 -5.14
N PHE A 30 4.84 1.38 -5.71
CA PHE A 30 4.05 0.22 -5.25
C PHE A 30 4.80 -1.10 -5.51
N ALA A 31 5.47 -1.23 -6.65
CA ALA A 31 6.29 -2.40 -6.95
C ALA A 31 7.46 -2.55 -5.97
N TRP A 32 8.15 -1.45 -5.66
CA TRP A 32 9.22 -1.44 -4.66
C TRP A 32 8.68 -1.80 -3.26
N TYR A 33 7.55 -1.21 -2.86
CA TYR A 33 6.92 -1.51 -1.58
C TYR A 33 6.52 -2.99 -1.46
N ALA A 34 5.96 -3.60 -2.51
CA ALA A 34 5.66 -5.02 -2.53
C ALA A 34 6.91 -5.89 -2.35
N ALA A 35 8.01 -5.53 -3.02
CA ALA A 35 9.29 -6.25 -2.91
C ALA A 35 9.88 -6.17 -1.49
N GLU A 36 9.90 -4.97 -0.89
CA GLU A 36 10.34 -4.79 0.50
C GLU A 36 9.46 -5.56 1.47
N LEU A 37 8.13 -5.53 1.29
CA LEU A 37 7.21 -6.25 2.15
C LEU A 37 7.49 -7.75 2.13
N LEU A 38 7.73 -8.34 0.95
CA LEU A 38 8.08 -9.76 0.82
C LEU A 38 9.42 -10.08 1.50
N ALA A 39 10.46 -9.29 1.23
CA ALA A 39 11.79 -9.49 1.78
C ALA A 39 11.82 -9.41 3.31
N TRP A 40 11.07 -8.46 3.89
CA TRP A 40 10.95 -8.35 5.34
C TRP A 40 10.05 -9.43 5.93
N ASN A 41 9.01 -9.87 5.22
CA ASN A 41 8.13 -10.93 5.70
C ASN A 41 8.88 -12.25 5.91
N GLU A 42 9.86 -12.57 5.04
CA GLU A 42 10.75 -13.73 5.19
C GLU A 42 11.54 -13.72 6.51
N ARG A 43 11.81 -12.54 7.08
CA ARG A 43 12.64 -12.38 8.29
C ARG A 43 11.83 -12.18 9.57
N PHE A 44 10.65 -11.53 9.47
CA PHE A 44 9.97 -10.98 10.64
C PHE A 44 8.49 -11.36 10.79
N ASN A 45 7.90 -12.10 9.82
CA ASN A 45 6.48 -12.41 9.74
C ASN A 45 5.60 -11.16 9.95
N LEU A 46 5.81 -10.14 9.11
CA LEU A 46 5.11 -8.86 9.14
C LEU A 46 3.62 -9.00 8.78
N THR A 47 3.29 -9.89 7.83
CA THR A 47 1.92 -10.18 7.41
C THR A 47 1.73 -11.68 7.23
N ALA A 48 0.49 -12.15 7.37
CA ALA A 48 0.14 -13.54 7.07
C ALA A 48 0.07 -13.82 5.55
N ILE A 49 0.29 -12.81 4.70
CA ILE A 49 0.16 -12.90 3.25
C ILE A 49 1.55 -12.94 2.62
N THR A 50 1.90 -14.07 2.02
CA THR A 50 3.20 -14.30 1.38
C THR A 50 3.12 -14.38 -0.15
N ASP A 51 1.91 -14.46 -0.70
CA ASP A 51 1.68 -14.49 -2.15
C ASP A 51 1.68 -13.05 -2.73
N PRO A 52 2.58 -12.72 -3.67
CA PRO A 52 2.64 -11.41 -4.30
C PRO A 52 1.31 -10.94 -4.88
N SER A 53 0.53 -11.83 -5.49
CA SER A 53 -0.78 -11.49 -6.08
C SER A 53 -1.81 -11.11 -5.01
N ALA A 54 -1.69 -11.71 -3.83
CA ALA A 54 -2.54 -11.43 -2.68
C ALA A 54 -2.16 -10.12 -1.98
N ILE A 55 -0.89 -9.69 -2.03
CA ILE A 55 -0.46 -8.38 -1.51
C ILE A 55 -1.11 -7.25 -2.31
N GLU A 56 -1.06 -7.32 -3.64
CA GLU A 56 -1.66 -6.30 -4.50
C GLU A 56 -3.17 -6.16 -4.26
N THR A 57 -3.87 -7.30 -4.19
CA THR A 57 -5.33 -7.30 -4.08
C THR A 57 -5.82 -7.03 -2.65
N LYS A 58 -5.21 -7.63 -1.62
CA LYS A 58 -5.72 -7.58 -0.25
C LYS A 58 -5.12 -6.46 0.59
N HIS A 59 -3.96 -5.92 0.22
CA HIS A 59 -3.35 -4.83 0.96
C HIS A 59 -3.44 -3.51 0.20
N PHE A 60 -3.01 -3.44 -1.06
CA PHE A 60 -3.04 -2.18 -1.80
C PHE A 60 -4.45 -1.76 -2.16
N LEU A 61 -5.22 -2.60 -2.85
CA LEU A 61 -6.58 -2.23 -3.25
C LEU A 61 -7.51 -1.99 -2.04
N ASP A 62 -7.38 -2.78 -0.98
CA ASP A 62 -8.13 -2.58 0.26
C ASP A 62 -7.81 -1.22 0.91
N SER A 63 -6.53 -0.88 1.02
CA SER A 63 -6.10 0.43 1.54
C SER A 63 -6.59 1.59 0.67
N LEU A 64 -6.58 1.43 -0.65
CA LEU A 64 -7.05 2.44 -1.59
C LEU A 64 -8.57 2.60 -1.61
N SER A 65 -9.33 1.67 -1.01
CA SER A 65 -10.77 1.83 -0.83
C SER A 65 -11.12 3.08 -0.01
N CYS A 66 -10.22 3.54 0.88
CA CYS A 66 -10.39 4.79 1.63
C CYS A 66 -10.50 6.03 0.71
N LEU A 67 -10.01 5.96 -0.54
CA LEU A 67 -10.17 7.05 -1.52
C LEU A 67 -11.63 7.34 -1.84
N LEU A 68 -12.53 6.37 -1.72
CA LEU A 68 -13.97 6.57 -1.92
C LEU A 68 -14.55 7.60 -0.93
N VAL A 69 -13.94 7.72 0.25
CA VAL A 69 -14.34 8.69 1.29
C VAL A 69 -13.49 9.95 1.24
N LEU A 70 -12.18 9.82 0.99
CA LEU A 70 -11.22 10.94 1.04
C LEU A 70 -11.25 11.84 -0.20
N LYS A 71 -11.63 11.33 -1.38
CA LYS A 71 -11.75 12.16 -2.59
C LYS A 71 -12.79 13.27 -2.48
N PRO A 72 -14.04 12.99 -2.07
CA PRO A 72 -15.05 14.05 -1.93
C PRO A 72 -14.78 14.97 -0.73
N ARG A 73 -13.93 14.55 0.22
CA ARG A 73 -13.55 15.32 1.41
C ARG A 73 -12.05 15.18 1.66
N PRO A 74 -11.21 15.96 0.95
CA PRO A 74 -9.77 15.86 1.06
C PRO A 74 -9.32 16.12 2.50
N ALA A 75 -8.60 15.17 3.09
CA ALA A 75 -7.93 15.36 4.36
C ALA A 75 -6.50 15.84 4.12
N GLU A 76 -6.04 16.81 4.91
CA GLU A 76 -4.63 17.23 4.90
C GLU A 76 -3.75 16.33 5.78
N ARG A 77 -4.34 15.75 6.83
CA ARG A 77 -3.65 14.93 7.83
C ARG A 77 -4.43 13.65 8.09
N LEU A 78 -3.71 12.53 8.18
CA LEU A 78 -4.22 11.20 8.52
C LEU A 78 -3.35 10.61 9.64
N VAL A 79 -3.98 10.02 10.64
CA VAL A 79 -3.31 9.15 11.61
C VAL A 79 -3.77 7.73 11.37
N ASP A 80 -2.83 6.83 11.16
CA ASP A 80 -3.06 5.39 10.97
C ASP A 80 -2.64 4.64 12.24
N ILE A 81 -3.62 4.14 13.00
CA ILE A 81 -3.40 3.52 14.30
C ILE A 81 -3.42 2.00 14.17
N GLY A 82 -2.32 1.35 14.52
CA GLY A 82 -2.11 -0.08 14.29
C GLY A 82 -1.73 -0.37 12.84
N THR A 83 -0.88 0.49 12.25
CA THR A 83 -0.56 0.45 10.82
C THR A 83 0.11 -0.87 10.38
N GLY A 84 0.69 -1.63 11.31
CA GLY A 84 1.41 -2.85 11.01
C GLY A 84 2.55 -2.61 10.03
N ALA A 85 2.41 -3.14 8.82
CA ALA A 85 3.36 -2.96 7.73
C ALA A 85 3.06 -1.70 6.88
N GLY A 86 2.46 -0.67 7.47
CA GLY A 86 2.19 0.61 6.80
C GLY A 86 0.81 0.73 6.14
N PHE A 87 -0.16 -0.14 6.48
CA PHE A 87 -1.48 -0.16 5.86
C PHE A 87 -2.55 0.43 6.77
N PRO A 88 -3.47 1.29 6.27
CA PRO A 88 -3.56 1.83 4.90
C PRO A 88 -2.73 3.10 4.63
N GLY A 89 -1.97 3.58 5.62
CA GLY A 89 -1.32 4.90 5.57
C GLY A 89 -0.33 5.11 4.42
N LEU A 90 0.56 4.14 4.15
CA LEU A 90 1.56 4.24 3.08
C LEU A 90 0.93 4.20 1.68
N PRO A 91 0.02 3.26 1.33
CA PRO A 91 -0.69 3.32 0.04
C PRO A 91 -1.39 4.66 -0.20
N LEU A 92 -2.03 5.21 0.83
CA LEU A 92 -2.69 6.51 0.72
C LEU A 92 -1.69 7.65 0.53
N LYS A 93 -0.54 7.62 1.21
CA LYS A 93 0.54 8.60 1.00
C LYS A 93 1.09 8.55 -0.43
N ILE A 94 1.23 7.36 -1.01
CA ILE A 94 1.70 7.18 -2.40
C ILE A 94 0.73 7.84 -3.38
N VAL A 95 -0.57 7.62 -3.21
CA VAL A 95 -1.60 8.15 -4.12
C VAL A 95 -1.91 9.63 -3.86
N LEU A 96 -1.87 10.06 -2.61
CA LEU A 96 -2.14 11.42 -2.15
C LEU A 96 -0.86 12.05 -1.58
N PRO A 97 0.09 12.50 -2.43
CA PRO A 97 1.42 12.91 -1.97
C PRO A 97 1.40 14.09 -0.98
N ARG A 98 0.36 14.92 -1.02
CA ARG A 98 0.16 16.05 -0.09
C ARG A 98 -0.37 15.65 1.28
N LEU A 99 -0.92 14.44 1.42
CA LEU A 99 -1.44 13.93 2.69
C LEU A 99 -0.28 13.77 3.69
N GLN A 100 -0.39 14.38 4.86
CA GLN A 100 0.54 14.15 5.95
C GLN A 100 0.05 12.93 6.74
N VAL A 101 0.84 11.87 6.74
CA VAL A 101 0.48 10.61 7.38
C VAL A 101 1.34 10.40 8.61
N THR A 102 0.71 10.17 9.75
CA THR A 102 1.36 9.70 10.98
C THR A 102 1.01 8.23 11.17
N LEU A 103 2.02 7.37 11.20
CA LEU A 103 1.86 5.94 11.41
C LEU A 103 2.12 5.60 12.88
N VAL A 104 1.18 4.92 13.52
CA VAL A 104 1.29 4.49 14.92
C VAL A 104 1.27 2.97 14.97
N GLU A 105 2.32 2.37 15.52
CA GLU A 105 2.46 0.92 15.69
C GLU A 105 3.12 0.61 17.02
N ALA A 106 2.56 -0.35 17.76
CA ALA A 106 3.06 -0.74 19.08
C ALA A 106 4.24 -1.73 18.99
N THR A 107 4.32 -2.49 17.90
CA THR A 107 5.31 -3.53 17.69
C THR A 107 6.57 -2.96 17.04
N GLY A 108 7.68 -2.89 17.78
CA GLY A 108 8.94 -2.28 17.32
C GLY A 108 9.41 -2.74 15.93
N LYS A 109 9.46 -4.05 15.65
CA LYS A 109 9.85 -4.59 14.34
C LYS A 109 8.93 -4.18 13.17
N LYS A 110 7.63 -3.96 13.44
CA LYS A 110 6.68 -3.50 12.43
C LYS A 110 6.80 -1.99 12.21
N ALA A 111 7.05 -1.24 13.30
CA ALA A 111 7.39 0.17 13.23
C ALA A 111 8.72 0.41 12.47
N GLU A 112 9.69 -0.50 12.61
CA GLU A 112 10.98 -0.43 11.91
C GLU A 112 10.83 -0.57 10.39
N PHE A 113 9.93 -1.44 9.93
CA PHE A 113 9.58 -1.52 8.52
C PHE A 113 9.03 -0.19 7.95
N CYS A 114 8.36 0.61 8.79
CA CYS A 114 7.72 1.86 8.39
C CYS A 114 8.63 3.10 8.52
N ARG A 115 9.89 2.94 8.90
CA ARG A 115 10.88 4.01 9.08
C ARG A 115 11.77 4.17 7.85
#